data_AF-A0A354AXP4-F1
#
_entry.id   AF-A0A354AXP4-F1
#
_cell.length_a   1.000
_cell.length_b   1.000
_cell.length_c   1.000
_cell.angle_alpha   90.00
_cell.angle_beta   90.00
_cell.angle_gamma   90.00
#
_symmetry.space_group_name_H-M   'P 1'
#
loop_
_entity.id
_entity.type
_entity.pdbx_description
1 polymer ?
#
loop_
_entity_poly.entity_id
_entity_poly.type
_entity_poly.pdbx_seq_one_letter_code
_entity_poly.pdbx_strand_id
1 'polypeptide(L)'
;GFGDRRKAMLEDIAVLTNGQLITEDAGLKLDNTKLEMLGTARRITITKDSTTIVAEGNELAVKARVEQIRKQMEETDSSYDKEKLQERLAKLSGGVAVVKVGA
;
A
#
# COMPACT_ATOMS: atom_id res chain seq x y z
N GLY A 1 -1.78 0.26 -11.93
CA GLY A 1 -1.85 1.64 -12.47
C GLY A 1 -0.59 2.03 -13.22
N PHE A 2 -0.57 3.23 -13.80
CA PHE A 2 0.51 3.77 -14.63
C PHE A 2 1.01 5.12 -14.09
N GLY A 3 2.25 5.50 -14.41
CA GLY A 3 2.83 6.79 -14.00
C GLY A 3 2.90 6.98 -12.48
N ASP A 4 2.64 8.20 -12.02
CA ASP A 4 2.70 8.58 -10.60
C ASP A 4 1.73 7.78 -9.72
N ARG A 5 0.61 7.32 -10.29
CA ARG A 5 -0.32 6.43 -9.57
C ARG A 5 0.33 5.10 -9.21
N ARG A 6 1.22 4.58 -10.06
CA ARG A 6 1.97 3.34 -9.76
C ARG A 6 2.90 3.58 -8.58
N LYS A 7 3.62 4.71 -8.56
CA LYS A 7 4.52 5.07 -7.45
C LYS A 7 3.74 5.19 -6.13
N ALA A 8 2.62 5.92 -6.15
CA ALA A 8 1.77 6.10 -4.98
C ALA A 8 1.20 4.77 -4.44
N MET A 9 0.77 3.85 -5.32
CA MET A 9 0.33 2.51 -4.91
C MET A 9 1.46 1.65 -4.34
N LEU A 10 2.66 1.73 -4.91
CA LEU A 10 3.81 0.99 -4.39
C LEU A 10 4.25 1.55 -3.03
N GLU A 11 4.16 2.85 -2.83
CA GLU A 11 4.40 3.49 -1.53
C GLU A 11 3.37 3.02 -0.49
N ASP A 12 2.09 2.91 -0.87
CA ASP A 12 1.05 2.36 0.01
C ASP A 12 1.37 0.92 0.46
N ILE A 13 1.87 0.09 -0.46
CA ILE A 13 2.30 -1.29 -0.16
C ILE A 13 3.56 -1.30 0.72
N ALA A 14 4.51 -0.40 0.47
CA ALA A 14 5.71 -0.25 1.27
C ALA A 14 5.35 0.12 2.72
N VAL A 15 4.46 1.10 2.91
CA VAL A 15 3.93 1.47 4.23
C VAL A 15 3.24 0.27 4.90
N LEU A 16 2.38 -0.45 4.16
CA LEU A 16 1.68 -1.63 4.69
C LEU A 16 2.64 -2.74 5.17
N THR A 17 3.76 -2.93 4.48
CA THR A 17 4.74 -4.00 4.76
C THR A 17 5.91 -3.53 5.62
N ASN A 18 5.89 -2.28 6.10
CA ASN A 18 7.01 -1.65 6.81
C ASN A 18 8.33 -1.63 6.01
N GLY A 19 8.22 -1.54 4.68
CA GLY A 19 9.34 -1.37 3.77
C GLY A 19 9.46 0.06 3.27
N GLN A 20 10.54 0.33 2.54
CA GLN A 20 10.78 1.60 1.86
C GLN A 20 10.63 1.43 0.35
N LEU A 21 9.92 2.35 -0.29
CA LEU A 21 9.83 2.35 -1.74
C LEU A 21 11.18 2.76 -2.34
N ILE A 22 11.80 1.84 -3.09
CA ILE A 22 13.06 2.09 -3.80
C ILE A 22 12.74 2.66 -5.18
N THR A 23 13.01 3.95 -5.38
CA THR A 23 12.89 4.62 -6.68
C THR A 23 14.15 5.39 -7.01
N GLU A 24 14.45 5.50 -8.30
CA GLU A 24 15.57 6.32 -8.79
C GLU A 24 15.35 7.81 -8.52
N ASP A 25 14.09 8.27 -8.49
CA ASP A 25 13.75 9.68 -8.18
C ASP A 25 14.16 10.06 -6.74
N ALA A 26 14.14 9.09 -5.82
CA ALA A 26 14.60 9.27 -4.44
C ALA A 26 16.12 9.10 -4.30
N GLY A 27 16.85 8.90 -5.41
CA GLY A 27 18.29 8.63 -5.41
C GLY A 27 18.68 7.24 -4.90
N LEU A 28 17.70 6.36 -4.68
CA LEU A 28 17.91 5.00 -4.20
C LEU A 28 18.14 4.08 -5.40
N LYS A 29 19.30 3.42 -5.42
CA LYS A 29 19.64 2.39 -6.41
C LYS A 29 19.50 1.01 -5.79
N LEU A 30 19.08 0.04 -6.59
CA LEU A 30 19.01 -1.38 -6.22
C LEU A 30 20.32 -1.90 -5.64
N ASP A 31 21.46 -1.42 -6.15
CA ASP A 31 22.80 -1.84 -5.71
C ASP A 31 23.12 -1.51 -4.25
N ASN A 32 22.48 -0.47 -3.68
CA ASN A 32 22.72 -0.01 -2.30
C ASN A 32 21.58 -0.39 -1.34
N THR A 33 20.68 -1.28 -1.76
CA THR A 33 19.52 -1.66 -0.94
C THR A 33 19.94 -2.52 0.25
N LYS A 34 19.37 -2.24 1.42
CA LYS A 34 19.58 -3.00 2.66
C LYS A 34 18.36 -3.85 2.98
N LEU A 35 18.56 -4.92 3.72
CA LEU A 35 17.46 -5.76 4.23
C LEU A 35 16.44 -4.95 5.04
N GLU A 36 16.88 -3.91 5.74
CA GLU A 36 16.02 -2.99 6.50
C GLU A 36 15.04 -2.19 5.63
N MET A 37 15.33 -2.06 4.33
CA MET A 37 14.45 -1.36 3.38
C MET A 37 13.38 -2.28 2.80
N LEU A 38 13.52 -3.61 2.96
CA LEU A 38 12.58 -4.58 2.43
C LEU A 38 11.41 -4.76 3.40
N GLY A 39 10.19 -4.75 2.86
CA GLY A 39 8.98 -4.99 3.63
C GLY A 39 8.84 -6.45 4.05
N THR A 40 8.10 -6.68 5.13
CA THR A 40 7.73 -8.00 5.64
C THR A 40 6.22 -8.20 5.54
N ALA A 41 5.80 -9.43 5.23
CA ALA A 41 4.40 -9.81 5.18
C ALA A 41 4.23 -11.21 5.79
N ARG A 42 3.13 -11.42 6.52
CA ARG A 42 2.79 -12.70 7.13
C ARG A 42 2.35 -13.73 6.10
N ARG A 43 1.53 -13.32 5.13
CA ARG A 43 1.04 -14.21 4.06
C ARG A 43 0.82 -13.44 2.78
N ILE A 44 1.31 -13.99 1.67
CA ILE A 44 1.06 -13.46 0.34
C ILE A 44 0.38 -14.55 -0.47
N THR A 45 -0.75 -14.22 -1.09
CA THR A 45 -1.50 -15.13 -1.97
C THR A 45 -1.64 -14.47 -3.33
N ILE A 46 -1.12 -15.13 -4.36
CA ILE A 46 -1.11 -14.64 -5.73
C ILE A 46 -1.98 -15.57 -6.55
N THR A 47 -2.95 -14.99 -7.25
CA THR A 47 -3.80 -15.66 -8.24
C THR A 47 -3.54 -15.06 -9.61
N LYS A 48 -4.14 -15.62 -10.66
CA LYS A 48 -4.00 -15.11 -12.04
C LYS A 48 -4.37 -13.62 -12.14
N ASP A 49 -5.39 -13.20 -11.40
CA ASP A 49 -6.00 -11.88 -11.57
C ASP A 49 -5.78 -10.95 -10.36
N SER A 50 -5.39 -11.48 -9.19
CA SER A 50 -5.27 -10.69 -7.96
C SER A 50 -4.12 -11.12 -7.05
N THR A 51 -3.56 -10.16 -6.32
CA THR A 51 -2.53 -10.37 -5.29
C THR A 51 -3.06 -9.86 -3.96
N THR A 52 -3.08 -10.74 -2.96
CA THR A 52 -3.49 -10.42 -1.59
C THR A 52 -2.28 -10.46 -0.67
N ILE A 53 -2.00 -9.35 0.01
CA ILE A 53 -0.87 -9.20 0.93
C ILE A 53 -1.44 -9.02 2.34
N VAL A 54 -1.09 -9.93 3.23
CA VAL A 54 -1.43 -9.86 4.65
C VAL A 54 -0.15 -9.55 5.42
N ALA A 55 0.00 -8.31 5.85
CA ALA A 55 1.13 -7.84 6.67
C ALA A 55 0.69 -7.62 8.12
N GLU A 56 1.65 -7.66 9.04
CA GLU A 56 1.45 -7.38 10.46
C GLU A 56 2.43 -6.29 10.89
N GLY A 57 2.03 -5.44 11.83
CA GLY A 57 3.00 -4.58 12.53
C GLY A 57 3.21 -3.16 12.00
N ASN A 58 2.25 -2.53 11.29
CA ASN A 58 2.37 -1.10 10.96
C ASN A 58 1.04 -0.32 10.96
N GLU A 59 0.17 -0.56 11.95
CA GLU A 59 -1.14 0.08 12.01
C GLU A 59 -1.08 1.61 12.09
N LEU A 60 -0.06 2.17 12.75
CA LEU A 60 0.09 3.62 12.89
C LEU A 60 0.41 4.29 11.55
N ALA A 61 1.38 3.79 10.79
CA ALA A 61 1.71 4.36 9.50
C ALA A 61 0.59 4.14 8.47
N VAL A 62 -0.10 3.00 8.53
CA VAL A 62 -1.29 2.75 7.69
C VAL A 62 -2.41 3.75 8.03
N LYS A 63 -2.69 4.00 9.31
CA LYS A 63 -3.67 5.03 9.74
C LYS A 63 -3.30 6.42 9.23
N ALA A 64 -2.05 6.83 9.39
CA ALA A 64 -1.55 8.12 8.88
C ALA A 64 -1.71 8.22 7.36
N ARG A 65 -1.41 7.14 6.62
CA ARG A 65 -1.58 7.09 5.17
C ARG A 65 -3.05 7.16 4.74
N VAL A 66 -3.94 6.48 5.48
CA VAL A 66 -5.39 6.55 5.25
C VAL A 66 -5.91 7.98 5.47
N GLU A 67 -5.47 8.66 6.53
CA GLU A 67 -5.84 10.07 6.78
C GLU A 67 -5.34 11.00 5.68
N GLN A 68 -4.09 10.81 5.21
CA GLN A 68 -3.55 11.57 4.09
C GLN A 68 -4.41 11.41 2.83
N ILE A 69 -4.82 10.19 2.50
CA ILE A 69 -5.67 9.93 1.34
C ILE A 69 -7.07 10.54 1.52
N ARG A 70 -7.65 10.49 2.73
CA ARG A 70 -8.93 11.15 3.03
C ARG A 70 -8.86 12.66 2.80
N LYS A 71 -7.80 13.31 3.28
CA LYS A 71 -7.59 14.75 3.07
C LYS A 71 -7.45 15.09 1.59
N GLN A 72 -6.70 14.29 0.83
CA GLN A 72 -6.56 14.45 -0.61
C GLN A 72 -7.90 14.30 -1.36
N MET A 73 -8.79 13.42 -0.88
CA MET A 73 -10.13 13.27 -1.44
C MET A 73 -11.02 14.49 -1.18
N GLU A 74 -10.89 15.14 -0.03
CA GLU A 74 -11.64 16.36 0.31
C GLU A 74 -11.16 17.57 -0.48
N GLU A 75 -9.85 17.69 -0.73
CA GLU A 75 -9.24 18.79 -1.48
C GLU A 75 -9.45 18.69 -3.00
N THR A 76 -9.82 17.51 -3.50
CA THR A 76 -10.00 17.28 -4.93
C THR A 76 -11.45 17.49 -5.34
N ASP A 77 -11.73 18.23 -6.41
CA ASP A 77 -13.10 18.39 -6.95
C ASP A 77 -13.43 17.41 -8.10
N SER A 78 -12.41 16.73 -8.63
CA SER A 78 -12.54 15.74 -9.69
C SER A 78 -13.17 14.43 -9.18
N SER A 79 -14.33 14.07 -9.74
CA SER A 79 -15.02 12.80 -9.42
C SER A 79 -14.17 11.57 -9.77
N TYR A 80 -13.43 11.62 -10.88
CA TYR A 80 -12.52 10.56 -11.31
C TYR A 80 -11.38 10.32 -10.32
N ASP A 81 -10.82 11.39 -9.76
CA ASP A 81 -9.74 11.28 -8.79
C ASP A 81 -10.25 10.84 -7.41
N LYS A 82 -11.42 11.33 -6.99
CA LYS A 82 -12.11 10.83 -5.79
C LYS A 82 -12.34 9.33 -5.85
N GLU A 83 -12.88 8.81 -6.96
CA GLU A 83 -13.12 7.37 -7.13
C GLU A 83 -11.83 6.56 -6.97
N LYS A 84 -10.73 7.06 -7.52
CA LYS A 84 -9.46 6.34 -7.56
C LYS A 84 -8.68 6.45 -6.26
N LEU A 85 -8.81 7.56 -5.54
CA LEU A 85 -8.35 7.67 -4.16
C LEU A 85 -9.17 6.77 -3.23
N GLN A 86 -10.48 6.67 -3.46
CA GLN A 86 -11.37 5.79 -2.71
C GLN A 86 -11.00 4.31 -2.91
N GLU A 87 -10.63 3.88 -4.12
CA GLU A 87 -10.11 2.53 -4.36
C GLU A 87 -8.82 2.24 -3.57
N ARG A 88 -7.89 3.21 -3.50
CA ARG A 88 -6.66 3.07 -2.71
C ARG A 88 -6.95 2.99 -1.22
N LEU A 89 -7.83 3.88 -0.74
CA LEU A 89 -8.27 3.89 0.64
C LEU A 89 -8.94 2.57 1.02
N ALA A 90 -9.80 2.02 0.15
CA ALA A 90 -10.44 0.73 0.38
C ALA A 90 -9.42 -0.41 0.50
N LYS A 91 -8.38 -0.42 -0.34
CA LYS A 91 -7.31 -1.43 -0.29
C LYS A 91 -6.45 -1.34 0.97
N LEU A 92 -6.24 -0.12 1.50
CA LEU A 92 -5.47 0.10 2.73
C LEU A 92 -6.29 -0.15 4.00
N SER A 93 -7.55 0.31 4.03
CA SER A 93 -8.41 0.24 5.21
C SER A 93 -9.22 -1.05 5.33
N GLY A 94 -9.52 -1.71 4.21
CA GLY A 94 -10.41 -2.88 4.16
C GLY A 94 -9.88 -4.08 4.94
N GLY A 95 -8.57 -4.13 5.22
CA GLY A 95 -7.93 -5.27 5.87
C GLY A 95 -8.16 -6.58 5.10
N VAL A 96 -7.58 -7.66 5.61
CA VAL A 96 -7.89 -9.01 5.12
C VAL A 96 -8.41 -9.80 6.29
N ALA A 97 -9.73 -10.01 6.35
CA ALA A 97 -10.32 -10.88 7.35
C ALA A 97 -9.99 -12.34 7.01
N VAL A 98 -9.23 -13.00 7.88
CA VAL A 98 -8.93 -14.43 7.75
C VAL A 98 -9.90 -15.21 8.63
N VAL A 99 -10.93 -15.78 8.03
CA VAL A 99 -11.83 -16.70 8.72
C VAL A 99 -11.21 -18.10 8.70
N LYS A 100 -10.96 -18.67 9.88
CA LYS A 100 -10.56 -20.07 10.04
C LYS A 100 -11.79 -20.90 10.37
N VAL A 101 -12.10 -21.89 9.54
CA VAL A 101 -13.20 -22.84 9.76
C VAL A 101 -12.60 -24.23 9.99
N GLY A 102 -12.75 -24.76 11.21
CA GLY A 102 -12.27 -26.10 11.62
C GLY A 102 -11.74 -26.14 13.06
N ALA A 103 -11.92 -27.29 13.74
CA ALA A 103 -11.46 -27.57 15.11
C ALA A 103 -9.95 -27.42 15.31
#